data_AF-A0A654DEK0-F1
#
_entry.id   AF-A0A654DEK0-F1
#
_cell.length_a   1.000
_cell.length_b   1.000
_cell.length_c   1.000
_cell.angle_alpha   90.00
_cell.angle_beta   90.00
_cell.angle_gamma   90.00
#
_symmetry.space_group_name_H-M   'P 1'
#
loop_
_entity.id
_entity.type
_entity.pdbx_description
1 polymer ?
#
loop_
_entity_poly.entity_id
_entity_poly.type
_entity_poly.pdbx_seq_one_letter_code
_entity_poly.pdbx_strand_id
1 'polypeptide(L)'
;MRCQKGLTLKCLQQMTGVHYTHISKMERGGCKLLSKNLLKVCDFLHISQLPRDEPAPPQKVVDRVQALMRLWPQSEGLIRHFLEGVETALESGQAK
;
A
#
# COMPACT_ATOMS: atom_id res chain seq x y z
N MET A 1 0.03 -1.28 -14.01
CA MET A 1 1.45 -1.69 -13.98
C MET A 1 2.10 -1.70 -15.36
N ARG A 2 1.94 -2.73 -16.23
CA ARG A 2 2.49 -2.69 -17.61
C ARG A 2 1.53 -2.16 -18.68
N CYS A 3 0.24 -2.48 -18.60
CA CYS A 3 -0.75 -2.08 -19.60
C CYS A 3 -0.91 -0.56 -19.69
N GLN A 4 -0.76 0.14 -18.56
CA GLN A 4 -0.72 1.60 -18.47
C GLN A 4 0.48 2.22 -19.19
N LYS A 5 1.55 1.44 -19.42
CA LYS A 5 2.75 1.86 -20.17
C LYS A 5 2.77 1.28 -21.59
N GLY A 6 1.69 0.64 -22.05
CA GLY A 6 1.61 0.03 -23.38
C GLY A 6 2.52 -1.19 -23.59
N LEU A 7 3.04 -1.79 -22.51
CA LEU A 7 4.04 -2.85 -22.62
C LEU A 7 3.42 -4.26 -22.65
N THR A 8 3.92 -5.09 -23.58
CA THR A 8 3.55 -6.51 -23.67
C THR A 8 4.40 -7.37 -22.75
N LEU A 9 3.92 -8.58 -22.41
CA LEU A 9 4.70 -9.54 -21.62
C LEU A 9 6.02 -9.93 -22.29
N LYS A 10 6.02 -10.09 -23.61
CA LYS A 10 7.23 -10.39 -24.40
C LYS A 10 8.24 -9.25 -24.32
N CYS A 11 7.76 -8.01 -24.43
CA CYS A 11 8.60 -6.82 -24.29
C CYS A 11 9.25 -6.77 -22.89
N LEU A 12 8.48 -6.98 -21.81
CA LEU A 12 9.06 -7.03 -20.47
C LEU A 12 10.07 -8.17 -20.31
N GLN A 13 9.81 -9.35 -20.89
CA GLN A 13 10.77 -10.45 -20.84
C GLN A 13 12.10 -10.08 -21.51
N GLN A 14 12.06 -9.44 -22.68
CA GLN A 14 13.26 -8.99 -23.38
C GLN A 14 14.02 -7.93 -22.60
N MET A 15 13.32 -6.99 -21.97
CA MET A 15 13.94 -5.88 -21.25
C MET A 15 14.45 -6.25 -19.84
N THR A 16 13.82 -7.22 -19.18
CA THR A 16 14.13 -7.57 -17.78
C THR A 16 14.81 -8.94 -17.62
N GLY A 17 14.80 -9.77 -18.68
CA GLY A 17 15.21 -11.17 -18.62
C GLY A 17 14.29 -12.07 -17.79
N VAL A 18 13.19 -11.54 -17.26
CA VAL A 18 12.22 -12.31 -16.47
C VAL A 18 11.25 -13.00 -17.42
N HIS A 19 11.18 -14.33 -17.35
CA HIS A 19 10.28 -15.10 -18.18
C HIS A 19 8.80 -14.67 -18.02
N TYR A 20 8.06 -14.59 -19.12
CA TYR A 20 6.70 -14.07 -19.15
C TYR A 20 5.73 -14.77 -18.18
N THR A 21 5.96 -16.06 -17.88
CA THR A 21 5.15 -16.82 -16.91
C THR A 21 5.29 -16.27 -15.50
N HIS A 22 6.49 -15.83 -15.10
CA HIS A 22 6.72 -15.20 -13.80
C HIS A 22 6.05 -13.83 -13.73
N ILE A 23 6.13 -13.04 -14.82
CA ILE A 23 5.45 -11.74 -14.91
C ILE A 23 3.93 -11.93 -14.81
N SER A 24 3.36 -12.86 -15.57
CA SER A 24 1.93 -13.20 -15.51
C SER A 24 1.49 -13.70 -14.12
N LYS A 25 2.36 -14.44 -13.42
CA LYS A 25 2.09 -14.88 -12.04
C LYS A 25 2.13 -13.71 -11.05
N MET A 26 3.03 -12.73 -11.24
CA MET A 26 3.06 -11.49 -10.46
C MET A 26 1.80 -10.66 -10.67
N GLU A 27 1.35 -10.50 -11.92
CA GLU A 27 0.12 -9.73 -12.25
C GLU A 27 -1.14 -10.35 -11.63
N ARG A 28 -1.15 -11.67 -11.41
CA ARG A 28 -2.25 -12.40 -10.76
C ARG A 28 -2.11 -12.50 -9.24
N GLY A 29 -1.12 -11.82 -8.62
CA GLY A 29 -0.89 -11.84 -7.18
C GLY A 29 -0.26 -13.14 -6.65
N GLY A 30 0.15 -14.06 -7.52
CA GLY A 30 0.69 -15.37 -7.14
C GLY A 30 2.19 -15.39 -6.84
N CYS A 31 2.84 -14.24 -6.61
CA CYS A 31 4.30 -14.17 -6.41
C CYS A 31 4.67 -13.87 -4.96
N LYS A 32 5.85 -14.33 -4.53
CA LYS A 32 6.42 -13.96 -3.24
C LYS A 32 6.73 -12.45 -3.26
N LEU A 33 6.19 -11.72 -2.29
CA LEU A 33 6.58 -10.34 -2.00
C LEU A 33 8.12 -10.29 -1.92
N LEU A 34 8.73 -9.37 -2.67
CA LEU A 34 10.20 -9.18 -2.76
C LEU A 34 11.01 -10.26 -3.49
N SER A 35 10.42 -11.06 -4.40
CA SER A 35 11.24 -11.92 -5.26
C SER A 35 12.22 -11.10 -6.13
N LYS A 36 13.43 -11.64 -6.40
CA LYS A 36 14.43 -10.99 -7.27
C LYS A 36 13.86 -10.57 -8.64
N ASN A 37 12.95 -11.39 -9.18
CA ASN A 37 12.30 -11.10 -10.46
C ASN A 37 11.27 -9.97 -10.34
N LEU A 38 10.58 -9.86 -9.22
CA LEU A 38 9.66 -8.75 -8.95
C LEU A 38 10.42 -7.43 -8.84
N LEU A 39 11.55 -7.42 -8.12
CA LEU A 39 12.42 -6.25 -8.01
C LEU A 39 12.87 -5.77 -9.40
N LYS A 40 13.45 -6.66 -10.22
CA LYS A 40 13.87 -6.36 -11.60
C LYS A 40 12.74 -5.75 -12.45
N VAL A 41 11.53 -6.29 -12.34
CA VAL A 41 10.38 -5.81 -13.10
C VAL A 41 9.93 -4.43 -12.59
N CYS A 42 9.90 -4.21 -11.28
CA CYS A 42 9.56 -2.90 -10.70
C CYS A 42 10.59 -1.83 -11.08
N ASP A 43 11.88 -2.14 -10.96
CA ASP A 43 12.98 -1.24 -11.34
C ASP A 43 12.86 -0.82 -12.81
N PHE A 44 12.67 -1.80 -13.71
CA PHE A 44 12.46 -1.53 -15.13
C PHE A 44 11.23 -0.66 -15.40
N LEU A 45 10.12 -0.94 -14.72
CA LEU A 45 8.90 -0.17 -14.90
C LEU A 45 8.99 1.24 -14.27
N HIS A 46 10.11 1.59 -13.62
CA HIS A 46 10.26 2.80 -12.81
C HIS A 46 9.10 2.96 -11.84
N ILE A 47 8.60 1.82 -11.37
CA ILE A 47 7.69 1.80 -10.25
C ILE A 47 8.65 1.89 -9.11
N SER A 48 8.86 3.12 -8.63
CA SER A 48 9.49 3.34 -7.35
C SER A 48 8.90 2.28 -6.46
N GLN A 49 9.75 1.36 -6.00
CA GLN A 49 9.51 0.67 -4.76
C GLN A 49 9.50 1.83 -3.78
N LEU A 50 8.39 2.57 -3.71
CA LEU A 50 8.14 3.39 -2.56
C LEU A 50 8.04 2.29 -1.51
N PRO A 51 9.05 2.10 -0.64
CA PRO A 51 8.73 1.39 0.55
C PRO A 51 7.54 2.19 1.08
N ARG A 52 6.47 1.51 1.48
CA ARG A 52 5.37 2.15 2.17
C ARG A 52 5.83 2.57 3.59
N ASP A 53 7.06 3.05 3.69
CA ASP A 53 7.88 3.46 4.82
C ASP A 53 8.62 4.79 4.53
N GLU A 54 8.25 5.56 3.50
CA GLU A 54 8.41 7.00 3.68
C GLU A 54 7.34 7.43 4.68
N PRO A 55 7.70 7.86 5.92
CA PRO A 55 6.76 8.59 6.72
C PRO A 55 6.46 9.86 5.94
N ALA A 56 5.29 9.90 5.30
CA ALA A 56 4.67 11.17 4.95
C ALA A 56 4.88 12.11 6.16
N PRO A 57 5.37 13.34 5.95
CA PRO A 57 5.71 14.26 7.05
C PRO A 57 4.56 14.19 8.03
N PRO A 58 4.82 13.93 9.33
CA PRO A 58 3.82 13.38 10.25
C PRO A 58 2.57 14.23 10.15
N GLN A 59 1.62 13.79 9.31
CA GLN A 59 0.35 14.45 9.20
C GLN A 59 -0.20 14.23 10.57
N LYS A 60 -0.42 15.33 11.28
CA LYS A 60 -0.94 15.24 12.64
C LYS A 60 -2.17 14.36 12.54
N VAL A 61 -2.35 13.44 13.47
CA VAL A 61 -3.50 12.52 13.44
C VAL A 61 -4.80 13.29 13.19
N VAL A 62 -4.86 14.51 13.71
CA VAL A 62 -5.86 15.54 13.42
C VAL A 62 -6.09 15.78 11.92
N ASP A 63 -5.05 16.05 11.14
CA ASP A 63 -5.15 16.33 9.69
C ASP A 63 -5.71 15.12 8.93
N ARG A 64 -5.33 13.91 9.34
CA ARG A 64 -5.81 12.66 8.73
C ARG A 64 -7.28 12.39 9.07
N VAL A 65 -7.67 12.62 10.32
CA VAL A 65 -9.06 12.51 10.78
C VAL A 65 -9.92 13.56 10.07
N GLN A 66 -9.46 14.80 9.96
CA GLN A 66 -10.16 15.86 9.23
C GLN A 66 -10.32 15.53 7.74
N ALA A 67 -9.27 15.01 7.09
CA ALA A 67 -9.37 14.57 5.70
C ALA A 67 -10.38 13.43 5.53
N LEU A 68 -10.38 12.46 6.45
CA LEU A 68 -11.32 11.34 6.45
C LEU A 68 -12.77 11.82 6.63
N MET A 69 -13.01 12.75 7.56
CA MET A 69 -14.34 13.34 7.77
C MET A 69 -14.83 14.16 6.57
N ARG A 70 -13.93 14.84 5.85
CA ARG A 70 -14.29 15.54 4.59
C ARG A 70 -14.70 14.57 3.49
N LEU A 71 -14.04 13.42 3.40
CA LEU A 71 -14.33 12.39 2.40
C LEU A 71 -15.56 11.55 2.76
N TRP A 72 -15.80 11.34 4.06
CA TRP A 72 -16.90 10.54 4.58
C TRP A 72 -17.49 11.19 5.84
N PRO A 73 -18.39 12.19 5.69
CA PRO A 73 -18.94 12.93 6.82
C PRO A 73 -19.68 12.07 7.84
N GLN A 74 -20.34 11.00 7.40
CA GLN A 74 -21.07 10.07 8.27
C GLN A 74 -20.13 9.20 9.12
N SER A 75 -18.82 9.22 8.86
CA SER A 75 -17.82 8.49 9.65
C SER A 75 -17.63 9.03 11.06
N GLU A 76 -18.07 10.27 11.33
CA GLU A 76 -17.79 10.95 12.61
C GLU A 76 -18.18 10.11 13.82
N GLY A 77 -19.40 9.55 13.82
CA GLY A 77 -19.89 8.72 14.91
C GLY A 77 -19.07 7.44 15.09
N LEU A 78 -18.63 6.81 13.99
CA LEU A 78 -17.80 5.61 14.04
C LEU A 78 -16.40 5.91 14.58
N ILE A 79 -15.78 7.01 14.12
CA ILE A 79 -14.47 7.45 14.59
C ILE A 79 -14.52 7.77 16.08
N ARG A 80 -15.58 8.45 16.52
CA ARG A 80 -15.81 8.78 17.94
C ARG A 80 -15.92 7.52 18.80
N HIS A 81 -16.79 6.58 18.44
CA HIS A 81 -16.94 5.33 19.19
C HIS A 81 -15.66 4.50 19.26
N PHE A 82 -14.87 4.51 18.18
CA PHE A 82 -13.58 3.83 18.19
C PHE A 82 -12.60 4.48 19.18
N LEU A 83 -12.52 5.81 19.20
CA LEU A 83 -11.67 6.55 20.14
C LEU A 83 -12.11 6.35 21.59
N GLU A 84 -13.41 6.45 21.88
CA GLU A 84 -13.98 6.16 23.20
C GLU A 84 -13.60 4.75 23.68
N GLY A 85 -13.67 3.75 22.80
CA GLY A 85 -13.27 2.38 23.12
C GLY A 85 -11.78 2.24 23.42
N VAL A 86 -10.92 2.96 22.70
CA VAL A 86 -9.46 2.98 22.94
C VAL A 86 -9.12 3.67 24.25
N GLU A 87 -9.76 4.80 24.56
CA GLU A 87 -9.58 5.53 25.82
C GLU A 87 -10.02 4.68 27.01
N THR A 88 -11.19 4.04 26.93
CA THR A 88 -11.68 3.12 27.96
C THR A 88 -10.75 1.93 28.18
N ALA A 89 -10.19 1.36 27.10
CA ALA A 89 -9.23 0.27 27.18
C ALA A 89 -7.89 0.72 27.81
N LEU A 90 -7.46 1.95 27.54
CA LEU A 90 -6.27 2.54 28.13
C LEU A 90 -6.45 2.77 29.63
N GLU A 91 -7.57 3.35 30.05
CA GLU A 91 -7.90 3.59 31.46
C GLU A 91 -8.00 2.28 32.25
N SER A 92 -8.69 1.28 31.69
CA SER A 92 -8.82 -0.04 32.31
C SER A 92 -7.51 -0.84 32.31
N GLY A 93 -6.61 -0.61 31.35
CA GLY A 93 -5.27 -1.21 31.29
C GLY A 93 -4.24 -0.56 32.22
N GLN A 94 -4.43 0.71 32.60
CA GLN A 94 -3.61 1.43 33.58
C GLN A 94 -4.04 1.18 35.04
N ALA A 95 -5.21 0.58 35.26
CA ALA A 95 -5.74 0.22 36.58
C ALA A 95 -5.24 -1.14 37.13
N LYS A 96 -4.09 -1.63 36.64
CA LYS A 96 -3.51 -2.93 37.04
C LYS A 96 -2.06 -2.81 37.50
#